data_AF-A0A932CLJ5-F1
#
_entry.id   AF-A0A932CLJ5-F1
#
_cell.length_a   1.000
_cell.length_b   1.000
_cell.length_c   1.000
_cell.angle_alpha   90.00
_cell.angle_beta   90.00
_cell.angle_gamma   90.00
#
_symmetry.space_group_name_H-M   'P 1'
#
loop_
_entity.id
_entity.type
_entity.pdbx_description
1 polymer ?
#
loop_
_entity_poly.entity_id
_entity_poly.type
_entity_poly.pdbx_seq_one_letter_code
_entity_poly.pdbx_strand_id
1 'polypeptide(L)' 'MRCPSCGFENLEGRKFCNECGAPLKGRCPQCG' A
#
# COMPACT_ATOMS: atom_id res chain seq x y z
N MET A 1 -0.50 3.30 -8.49
CA MET A 1 -0.39 1.98 -7.81
C MET A 1 -1.71 1.61 -7.16
N ARG A 2 -2.27 0.45 -7.50
CA ARG A 2 -3.56 0.03 -6.97
C ARG A 2 -3.40 -0.63 -5.59
N CYS A 3 -4.20 -0.18 -4.62
CA CYS A 3 -4.18 -0.74 -3.27
C CYS A 3 -4.69 -2.19 -3.30
N PRO A 4 -3.95 -3.18 -2.77
CA PRO A 4 -4.40 -4.57 -2.76
C PRO A 4 -5.55 -4.83 -1.77
N SER A 5 -5.75 -3.96 -0.77
CA SER A 5 -6.81 -4.14 0.23
C SER A 5 -8.15 -3.56 -0.18
N CYS A 6 -8.20 -2.34 -0.72
CA CYS A 6 -9.47 -1.68 -1.08
C CYS A 6 -9.63 -1.39 -2.58
N GLY A 7 -8.57 -1.56 -3.38
CA GLY A 7 -8.61 -1.29 -4.82
C GLY A 7 -8.42 0.17 -5.23
N PHE A 8 -8.27 1.11 -4.29
CA PHE A 8 -8.03 2.53 -4.57
C PHE A 8 -6.70 2.76 -5.32
N GLU A 9 -6.71 3.67 -6.30
CA GLU A 9 -5.51 4.04 -7.05
C GLU A 9 -4.72 5.15 -6.32
N ASN A 10 -3.55 4.78 -5.81
CA ASN A 10 -2.64 5.69 -5.13
C ASN A 10 -1.51 6.16 -6.05
N LEU A 11 -0.99 7.36 -5.80
CA LEU A 11 0.24 7.85 -6.43
C LEU A 11 1.43 6.94 -6.10
N GLU A 12 2.39 6.88 -7.02
CA GLU A 12 3.62 6.13 -6.83
C GLU A 12 4.44 6.68 -5.65
N GLY A 13 5.17 5.81 -4.95
CA GLY A 13 5.97 6.19 -3.78
C GLY A 13 5.20 6.33 -2.46
N ARG A 14 3.86 6.25 -2.46
CA ARG A 14 3.07 6.19 -1.22
C ARG A 14 3.42 4.94 -0.39
N LYS A 15 3.59 5.11 0.92
CA LYS A 15 3.82 4.02 1.89
C LYS A 15 2.50 3.35 2.32
N PHE A 16 1.43 4.14 2.44
CA PHE A 16 0.09 3.72 2.88
C PHE A 16 -0.99 4.25 1.93
N CYS A 17 -2.13 3.56 1.90
CA CYS A 17 -3.29 3.93 1.10
C CYS A 17 -3.95 5.18 1.66
N ASN A 18 -4.26 6.13 0.81
CA ASN A 18 -4.95 7.37 1.21
C ASN A 18 -6.40 7.19 1.62
N GLU A 19 -7.03 6.12 1.16
CA GLU A 19 -8.44 5.85 1.43
C GLU A 19 -8.62 5.00 2.69
N CYS A 20 -7.92 3.86 2.78
CA CYS A 20 -8.11 2.89 3.85
C CYS A 20 -6.93 2.78 4.84
N GLY A 21 -5.81 3.46 4.60
CA GLY A 21 -4.62 3.41 5.45
C GLY A 21 -3.77 2.14 5.33
N ALA A 22 -4.18 1.14 4.52
CA ALA A 22 -3.43 -0.11 4.36
C ALA A 22 -2.01 0.14 3.78
N PRO A 23 -0.97 -0.60 4.23
CA PRO A 23 0.37 -0.48 3.68
C PRO A 23 0.37 -0.89 2.21
N LEU A 24 0.94 -0.04 1.35
CA LEU A 24 0.97 -0.23 -0.09
C LEU A 24 2.19 -1.01 -0.57
N LYS A 25 3.28 -0.96 0.21
CA LYS A 25 4.45 -1.82 0.02
C LYS A 25 4.48 -2.80 1.18
N GLY A 26 4.44 -4.10 0.87
CA GLY A 26 4.72 -5.13 1.85
C GLY A 26 6.12 -4.89 2.40
N ARG A 27 6.28 -4.91 3.72
CA ARG A 27 7.61 -5.08 4.31
C ARG A 27 8.20 -6.36 3.70
N CYS A 28 9.52 -6.40 3.57
CA CYS A 28 10.18 -7.60 3.09
C CYS A 28 9.63 -8.79 3.91
N PRO A 29 9.12 -9.87 3.28
CA PRO A 29 8.51 -10.98 4.00
C PRO A 29 9.50 -11.69 4.97
N GLN A 30 10.77 -11.30 4.93
CA GLN A 30 11.86 -11.83 5.74
C GLN A 30 12.31 -10.91 6.88
N CYS A 31 11.87 -9.64 6.96
CA CYS A 31 12.28 -8.71 8.04
C CYS A 31 11.15 -7.83 8.60
N GLY A 32 9.89 -8.20 8.33
CA GLY A 32 8.69 -7.42 8.69
C GLY A 32 8.40 -7.31 10.17
#